data_AF-A0A3N0XDB0-F1
#
_entry.id   AF-A0A3N0XDB0-F1
#
_cell.length_a   1.000
_cell.length_b   1.000
_cell.length_c   1.000
_cell.angle_alpha   90.00
_cell.angle_beta   90.00
_cell.angle_gamma   90.00
#
_symmetry.space_group_name_H-M   'P 1'
#
loop_
_entity.id
_entity.type
_entity.pdbx_description
1 polymer ?
#
loop_
_entity_poly.entity_id
_entity_poly.type
_entity_poly.pdbx_seq_one_letter_code
_entity_poly.pdbx_strand_id
1 'polypeptide(L)'
;MKLFYVILGATPKGRNIEQHDVFFGIAENFDDLIPEMKNFWKDAKIHVDCYQEVQFADSYEVHIVPKKNENSEYQLFFINLGGYKPGCFEEFHEQHLMVGTSLSEVIKRVKQTPFYKTMGFKNAVSHIDDKHGVDIDDIYNVNDLLSEITKEKYSIIL
;
A
#
# COMPACT_ATOMS: atom_id res chain seq x y z
N MET A 1 4.93 16.94 10.59
CA MET A 1 4.59 16.21 9.36
C MET A 1 4.36 14.75 9.71
N LYS A 2 3.38 14.14 9.08
CA LYS A 2 2.87 12.80 9.36
C LYS A 2 2.65 12.08 8.05
N LEU A 3 2.94 10.79 8.00
CA LEU A 3 2.58 9.92 6.89
C LEU A 3 1.17 9.40 7.12
N PHE A 4 0.30 9.54 6.13
CA PHE A 4 -1.04 8.98 6.15
C PHE A 4 -1.15 7.87 5.11
N TYR A 5 -1.76 6.77 5.54
CA TYR A 5 -2.20 5.68 4.68
C TYR A 5 -3.72 5.71 4.59
N VAL A 6 -4.25 5.79 3.38
CA VAL A 6 -5.66 6.10 3.10
C VAL A 6 -6.23 5.09 2.11
N ILE A 7 -7.45 4.62 2.37
CA ILE A 7 -8.26 3.90 1.38
C ILE A 7 -9.26 4.88 0.77
N LEU A 8 -9.12 5.10 -0.53
CA LEU A 8 -10.03 5.93 -1.32
C LEU A 8 -10.98 5.04 -2.09
N GLY A 9 -12.25 5.43 -2.12
CA GLY A 9 -13.28 4.81 -2.93
C GLY A 9 -13.79 5.75 -4.01
N ALA A 10 -14.06 5.22 -5.20
CA ALA A 10 -14.72 5.95 -6.27
C ALA A 10 -15.41 5.01 -7.27
N THR A 11 -16.36 5.55 -8.02
CA THR A 11 -16.94 4.87 -9.21
C THR A 11 -16.57 5.64 -10.46
N PRO A 12 -15.42 5.33 -11.12
CA PRO A 12 -15.03 6.00 -12.35
C PRO A 12 -16.05 5.80 -13.47
N LYS A 13 -16.10 6.76 -14.39
CA LYS A 13 -16.98 6.68 -15.56
C LYS A 13 -16.75 5.37 -16.32
N GLY A 14 -17.82 4.62 -16.56
CA GLY A 14 -17.78 3.35 -17.29
C GLY A 14 -17.51 2.12 -16.43
N ARG A 15 -17.43 2.26 -15.10
CA ARG A 15 -17.37 1.13 -14.16
C ARG A 15 -18.77 0.78 -13.65
N ASN A 16 -19.03 -0.52 -13.52
CA ASN A 16 -20.32 -1.04 -13.06
C ASN A 16 -20.47 -0.97 -11.53
N ILE A 17 -19.34 -1.02 -10.82
CA ILE A 17 -19.27 -1.01 -9.37
C ILE A 17 -18.18 -0.05 -8.91
N GLU A 18 -18.24 0.28 -7.63
CA GLU A 18 -17.23 1.05 -6.90
C GLU A 18 -15.88 0.34 -6.89
N GLN A 19 -14.83 1.13 -6.91
CA GLN A 19 -13.44 0.71 -6.88
C GLN A 19 -12.76 1.37 -5.68
N HIS A 20 -11.77 0.69 -5.14
CA HIS A 20 -10.97 1.18 -4.03
C HIS A 20 -9.51 1.19 -4.44
N ASP A 21 -8.76 2.17 -3.94
CA ASP A 21 -7.33 2.26 -4.13
C ASP A 21 -6.64 2.82 -2.89
N VAL A 22 -5.35 2.57 -2.77
CA VAL A 22 -4.50 3.06 -1.70
C VAL A 22 -3.90 4.41 -2.06
N PHE A 23 -3.88 5.32 -1.09
CA PHE A 23 -3.22 6.60 -1.21
C PHE A 23 -2.29 6.84 -0.03
N PHE A 24 -1.05 7.25 -0.33
CA PHE A 24 -0.08 7.68 0.66
C PHE A 24 0.20 9.17 0.49
N GLY A 25 0.13 9.91 1.61
CA GLY A 25 0.37 11.34 1.62
C GLY A 25 1.08 11.80 2.88
N ILE A 26 1.81 12.91 2.79
CA ILE A 26 2.48 13.52 3.94
C ILE A 26 1.91 14.91 4.18
N ALA A 27 1.39 15.13 5.39
CA ALA A 27 0.84 16.42 5.78
C ALA A 27 0.94 16.67 7.29
N GLU A 28 0.56 17.87 7.74
CA GLU A 28 0.42 18.16 9.17
C GLU A 28 -0.91 17.64 9.72
N ASN A 29 -2.00 17.84 8.97
CA ASN A 29 -3.32 17.31 9.27
C ASN A 29 -3.82 16.48 8.08
N PHE A 30 -4.74 15.54 8.36
CA PHE A 30 -5.32 14.70 7.32
C PHE A 30 -6.03 15.52 6.24
N ASP A 31 -6.80 16.54 6.63
CA ASP A 31 -7.58 17.37 5.71
C ASP A 31 -6.71 18.15 4.70
N ASP A 32 -5.44 18.38 5.03
CA ASP A 32 -4.48 19.04 4.14
C ASP A 32 -4.18 18.17 2.89
N LEU A 33 -4.48 16.87 2.93
CA LEU A 33 -4.32 15.93 1.80
C LEU A 33 -5.49 15.98 0.80
N ILE A 34 -6.60 16.64 1.12
CA ILE A 34 -7.80 16.67 0.26
C ILE A 34 -7.48 17.11 -1.19
N PRO A 35 -6.69 18.17 -1.45
CA PRO A 35 -6.33 18.55 -2.80
C PRO A 35 -5.54 17.46 -3.54
N GLU A 36 -4.64 16.77 -2.86
CA GLU A 36 -3.80 15.71 -3.44
C GLU A 36 -4.62 14.46 -3.74
N MET A 37 -5.50 14.04 -2.83
CA MET A 37 -6.43 12.91 -3.03
C MET A 37 -7.36 13.17 -4.22
N LYS A 38 -7.89 14.39 -4.37
CA LYS A 38 -8.69 14.78 -5.54
C LYS A 38 -7.89 14.76 -6.84
N ASN A 39 -6.61 15.10 -6.81
CA ASN A 39 -5.75 15.06 -7.98
C ASN A 39 -5.38 13.61 -8.36
N PHE A 40 -5.12 12.76 -7.37
CA PHE A 40 -4.86 11.32 -7.54
C PHE A 40 -5.99 10.65 -8.32
N TRP A 41 -7.24 10.98 -7.99
CA TRP A 41 -8.43 10.40 -8.65
C TRP A 41 -9.34 11.45 -9.29
N LYS A 42 -8.78 12.26 -10.20
CA LYS A 42 -9.42 13.46 -10.78
C LYS A 42 -10.75 13.24 -11.52
N ASP A 43 -10.95 12.06 -12.11
CA ASP A 43 -12.04 11.79 -13.05
C ASP A 43 -13.28 11.14 -12.38
N ALA A 44 -13.34 11.15 -11.05
CA ALA A 44 -14.45 10.59 -10.28
C ALA A 44 -14.75 11.40 -9.01
N LYS A 45 -15.98 11.25 -8.50
CA LYS A 45 -16.28 11.69 -7.13
C LYS A 45 -15.71 10.66 -6.17
N ILE A 46 -14.73 11.08 -5.38
CA ILE A 46 -14.11 10.23 -4.36
C ILE A 46 -14.78 10.35 -2.99
N HIS A 47 -14.58 9.33 -2.17
CA HIS A 47 -14.76 9.36 -0.72
C HIS A 47 -13.57 8.65 -0.05
N VAL A 48 -13.43 8.87 1.26
CA VAL A 48 -12.43 8.20 2.10
C VAL A 48 -13.18 7.15 2.92
N ASP A 49 -12.81 5.89 2.78
CA ASP A 49 -13.41 4.81 3.59
C ASP A 49 -12.72 4.71 4.94
N CYS A 50 -11.40 4.79 4.93
CA CYS A 50 -10.60 4.85 6.14
C CYS A 50 -9.24 5.50 5.88
N TYR A 51 -8.63 5.98 6.96
CA TYR A 51 -7.26 6.46 6.96
C TYR A 51 -6.61 6.19 8.32
N GLN A 52 -5.29 6.19 8.33
CA GLN A 52 -4.50 6.13 9.56
C GLN A 52 -3.22 6.96 9.43
N GLU A 53 -2.79 7.54 10.54
CA GLU A 53 -1.42 8.05 10.68
C GLU A 53 -0.48 6.86 10.90
N VAL A 54 0.50 6.68 10.01
CA VAL A 54 1.49 5.60 10.12
C VAL A 54 2.60 6.08 11.05
N GLN A 55 2.43 5.85 12.35
CA GLN A 55 3.43 6.19 13.37
C GLN A 55 4.46 5.07 13.56
N PHE A 56 4.02 3.82 13.43
CA PHE A 56 4.87 2.64 13.57
C PHE A 56 4.53 1.61 12.49
N ALA A 57 5.55 0.97 11.94
CA ALA A 57 5.41 -0.14 10.99
C ALA A 57 6.50 -1.17 11.25
N ASP A 58 6.12 -2.44 11.37
CA ASP A 58 7.07 -3.56 11.45
C ASP A 58 8.14 -3.41 12.55
N SER A 59 7.74 -2.86 13.71
CA SER A 59 8.61 -2.54 14.87
C SER A 59 9.53 -1.33 14.72
N TYR A 60 9.40 -0.55 13.64
CA TYR A 60 10.10 0.72 13.44
C TYR A 60 9.17 1.90 13.68
N GLU A 61 9.72 2.99 14.23
CA GLU A 61 9.02 4.28 14.30
C GLU A 61 9.19 5.03 12.98
N VAL A 62 8.11 5.59 12.46
CA VAL A 62 8.13 6.29 11.17
C VAL A 62 8.30 7.78 11.42
N HIS A 63 9.43 8.33 10.99
CA HIS A 63 9.73 9.74 11.10
C HIS A 63 9.71 10.43 9.74
N ILE A 64 9.01 11.57 9.67
CA ILE A 64 8.99 12.43 8.50
C ILE A 64 9.88 13.63 8.73
N VAL A 65 10.93 13.76 7.93
CA VAL A 65 11.92 14.83 8.02
C VAL A 65 12.00 15.62 6.72
N PRO A 66 12.53 16.87 6.72
CA PRO A 66 12.88 17.56 5.48
C PRO A 66 13.79 16.70 4.60
N LYS A 67 13.66 16.85 3.28
CA LYS A 67 14.36 16.04 2.28
C LYS A 67 15.85 15.89 2.61
N LYS A 68 16.31 14.65 2.68
CA LYS A 68 17.72 14.28 2.76
C LYS A 68 18.18 13.61 1.46
N ASN A 69 19.46 13.79 1.14
CA ASN A 69 20.11 13.18 -0.03
C ASN A 69 20.65 11.76 0.25
N GLU A 70 20.62 11.33 1.51
CA GLU A 70 21.08 10.00 1.91
C GLU A 70 19.93 9.01 1.86
N ASN A 71 20.20 7.84 1.28
CA ASN A 71 19.26 6.72 1.32
C ASN A 71 19.33 6.08 2.69
N SER A 72 18.18 5.97 3.35
CA SER A 72 18.04 5.13 4.55
C SER A 72 18.35 3.68 4.17
N GLU A 73 19.08 2.97 5.04
CA GLU A 73 19.32 1.53 4.90
C GLU A 73 18.00 0.76 4.92
N TYR A 74 17.07 1.18 5.78
CA TYR A 74 15.73 0.61 5.89
C TYR A 74 14.72 1.44 5.09
N GLN A 75 13.83 0.75 4.40
CA GLN A 75 12.78 1.34 3.59
C GLN A 75 11.41 0.76 3.99
N LEU A 76 10.36 1.56 3.84
CA LEU A 76 8.99 1.16 4.11
C LEU A 76 8.34 0.67 2.82
N PHE A 77 7.78 -0.53 2.85
CA PHE A 77 7.10 -1.16 1.73
C PHE A 77 5.63 -1.36 2.03
N PHE A 78 4.79 -1.03 1.06
CA PHE A 78 3.39 -1.43 1.03
C PHE A 78 3.27 -2.72 0.21
N ILE A 79 2.55 -3.69 0.75
CA ILE A 79 2.27 -4.96 0.08
C ILE A 79 0.76 -5.18 0.07
N ASN A 80 0.20 -5.49 -1.10
CA ASN A 80 -1.17 -5.95 -1.26
C ASN A 80 -1.13 -7.42 -1.71
N LEU A 81 -1.63 -8.32 -0.87
CA LEU A 81 -1.73 -9.75 -1.19
C LEU A 81 -3.13 -10.07 -1.67
N GLY A 82 -3.26 -10.74 -2.82
CA GLY A 82 -4.53 -11.25 -3.35
C GLY A 82 -4.63 -12.76 -3.21
N GLY A 83 -5.80 -13.24 -2.78
CA GLY A 83 -6.00 -14.66 -2.55
C GLY A 83 -7.46 -15.11 -2.60
N TYR A 84 -7.64 -16.43 -2.75
CA TYR A 84 -8.94 -17.08 -2.91
C TYR A 84 -9.13 -18.21 -1.90
N LYS A 85 -10.38 -18.39 -1.46
CA LYS A 85 -10.79 -19.46 -0.56
C LYS A 85 -11.85 -20.35 -1.20
N PRO A 86 -11.79 -21.69 -1.03
CA PRO A 86 -12.84 -22.59 -1.51
C PRO A 86 -14.22 -22.21 -0.98
N GLY A 87 -15.21 -22.15 -1.88
CA GLY A 87 -16.60 -21.81 -1.55
C GLY A 87 -16.90 -20.31 -1.51
N CYS A 88 -15.90 -19.45 -1.73
CA CYS A 88 -16.06 -18.01 -1.85
C CYS A 88 -15.87 -17.59 -3.31
N PHE A 89 -16.75 -16.72 -3.81
CA PHE A 89 -16.65 -16.18 -5.18
C PHE A 89 -15.74 -14.95 -5.25
N GLU A 90 -15.69 -14.17 -4.18
CA GLU A 90 -14.87 -12.97 -4.08
C GLU A 90 -13.38 -13.29 -3.87
N GLU A 91 -12.56 -12.38 -4.37
CA GLU A 91 -11.14 -12.31 -4.06
C GLU A 91 -10.94 -11.57 -2.73
N PHE A 92 -10.04 -12.09 -1.90
CA PHE A 92 -9.67 -11.48 -0.64
C PHE A 92 -8.35 -10.77 -0.79
N HIS A 93 -8.20 -9.67 -0.06
CA HIS A 93 -6.94 -8.94 0.00
C HIS A 93 -6.47 -8.77 1.45
N GLU A 94 -5.17 -8.92 1.67
CA GLU A 94 -4.51 -8.56 2.93
C GLU A 94 -3.36 -7.60 2.65
N GLN A 95 -3.44 -6.42 3.27
CA GLN A 95 -2.47 -5.34 3.08
C GLN A 95 -1.50 -5.28 4.24
N HIS A 96 -0.22 -5.04 3.93
CA HIS A 96 0.83 -4.90 4.93
C HIS A 96 1.68 -3.66 4.69
N LEU A 97 2.17 -3.09 5.80
CA LEU A 97 3.31 -2.20 5.81
C LEU A 97 4.48 -2.94 6.47
N MET A 98 5.55 -3.19 5.70
CA MET A 98 6.74 -3.89 6.17
C MET A 98 7.99 -3.04 5.95
N VAL A 99 8.94 -3.16 6.86
CA VAL A 99 10.24 -2.50 6.77
C VAL A 99 11.30 -3.52 6.39
N GLY A 100 12.17 -3.14 5.47
CA GLY A 100 13.28 -3.99 5.06
C GLY A 100 14.39 -3.22 4.36
N THR A 101 15.52 -3.88 4.19
CA THR A 101 16.70 -3.32 3.49
C THR A 101 16.65 -3.55 1.99
N SER A 102 15.75 -4.42 1.53
CA SER A 102 15.53 -4.71 0.12
C SER A 102 14.16 -5.32 -0.12
N LEU A 103 13.67 -5.17 -1.35
CA LEU A 103 12.43 -5.78 -1.80
C LEU A 103 12.43 -7.31 -1.63
N SER A 104 13.56 -7.97 -1.92
CA SER A 104 13.67 -9.43 -1.85
C SER A 104 13.57 -9.96 -0.42
N GLU A 105 14.09 -9.23 0.57
CA GLU A 105 13.95 -9.55 1.98
C GLU A 105 12.50 -9.46 2.43
N VAL A 106 11.80 -8.37 2.07
CA VAL A 106 10.38 -8.17 2.38
C VAL A 106 9.51 -9.24 1.71
N ILE A 107 9.78 -9.56 0.44
CA ILE A 107 9.08 -10.66 -0.27
C ILE A 107 9.27 -11.99 0.48
N LYS A 108 10.50 -12.31 0.91
CA LYS A 108 10.75 -13.56 1.64
C LYS A 108 9.93 -13.63 2.93
N ARG A 109 9.78 -12.51 3.64
CA ARG A 109 9.01 -12.40 4.88
C ARG A 109 7.51 -12.42 4.65
N VAL A 110 6.98 -11.66 3.69
CA VAL A 110 5.53 -11.63 3.42
C VAL A 110 5.01 -12.98 2.97
N LYS A 111 5.84 -13.77 2.25
CA LYS A 111 5.53 -15.17 1.90
C LYS A 111 5.41 -16.10 3.12
N GLN A 112 5.84 -15.67 4.30
CA GLN A 112 5.68 -16.42 5.55
C GLN A 112 4.37 -16.12 6.29
N THR A 113 3.61 -15.09 5.88
CA THR A 113 2.35 -14.71 6.51
C THR A 113 1.30 -15.82 6.40
N PRO A 114 0.35 -15.89 7.35
CA PRO A 114 -0.76 -16.85 7.27
C PRO A 114 -1.57 -16.69 5.98
N PHE A 115 -1.85 -15.45 5.56
CA PHE A 115 -2.61 -15.16 4.35
C PHE A 115 -1.94 -15.78 3.12
N TYR A 116 -0.65 -15.46 2.88
CA TYR A 116 0.11 -16.01 1.77
C TYR A 116 0.15 -17.54 1.74
N LYS A 117 0.15 -18.18 2.91
CA LYS A 117 0.22 -19.64 3.01
C LYS A 117 -1.12 -20.35 2.84
N THR A 118 -2.23 -19.66 3.04
CA THR A 118 -3.55 -20.32 3.22
C THR A 118 -4.62 -19.84 2.25
N MET A 119 -4.46 -18.66 1.65
CA MET A 119 -5.47 -18.05 0.77
C MET A 119 -5.25 -18.39 -0.71
N GLY A 120 -4.86 -19.64 -0.98
CA GLY A 120 -4.53 -20.12 -2.30
C GLY A 120 -4.76 -21.63 -2.43
N PHE A 121 -5.16 -22.10 -3.61
CA PHE A 121 -5.36 -23.52 -3.86
C PHE A 121 -5.01 -23.92 -5.30
N LYS A 122 -4.85 -25.23 -5.55
CA LYS A 122 -4.26 -25.81 -6.78
C LYS A 122 -4.79 -25.25 -8.12
N ASN A 123 -6.02 -24.74 -8.14
CA ASN A 123 -6.67 -24.21 -9.34
C ASN A 123 -7.10 -22.73 -9.22
N ALA A 124 -6.73 -22.05 -8.13
CA ALA A 124 -6.91 -20.63 -7.93
C ALA A 124 -5.59 -20.05 -7.47
N VAL A 125 -4.63 -20.07 -8.38
CA VAL A 125 -3.41 -19.28 -8.23
C VAL A 125 -3.84 -17.86 -8.53
N SER A 126 -3.85 -16.97 -7.53
CA SER A 126 -3.90 -15.54 -7.78
C SER A 126 -2.75 -15.22 -8.75
N HIS A 127 -3.03 -14.55 -9.87
CA HIS A 127 -2.20 -14.28 -11.05
C HIS A 127 -1.11 -15.30 -11.48
N ILE A 128 -0.88 -15.42 -12.79
CA ILE A 128 0.09 -16.40 -13.32
C ILE A 128 1.51 -15.84 -13.18
N ASP A 129 2.07 -15.87 -11.97
CA ASP A 129 3.52 -15.94 -11.77
C ASP A 129 3.91 -16.81 -10.56
N ASP A 130 4.96 -17.58 -10.78
CA ASP A 130 5.51 -18.74 -10.07
C ASP A 130 4.80 -19.37 -8.82
N LYS A 131 4.19 -20.52 -9.10
CA LYS A 131 4.25 -21.80 -8.35
C LYS A 131 3.71 -21.94 -6.92
N HIS A 132 3.23 -20.90 -6.25
CA HIS A 132 2.73 -21.08 -4.88
C HIS A 132 1.47 -20.25 -4.56
N GLY A 133 0.31 -20.64 -5.09
CA GLY A 133 -1.03 -20.49 -4.48
C GLY A 133 -1.61 -19.08 -4.25
N VAL A 134 -0.83 -18.13 -3.72
CA VAL A 134 -1.20 -16.76 -3.37
C VAL A 134 -0.20 -15.83 -4.02
N ASP A 135 -0.67 -14.74 -4.60
CA ASP A 135 0.17 -13.77 -5.28
C ASP A 135 0.51 -12.59 -4.37
N ILE A 136 1.58 -11.90 -4.74
CA ILE A 136 1.83 -10.54 -4.30
C ILE A 136 1.37 -9.65 -5.46
N ASP A 137 0.09 -9.29 -5.46
CA ASP A 137 -0.50 -8.50 -6.55
C ASP A 137 0.27 -7.19 -6.74
N ASP A 138 0.58 -6.54 -5.61
CA ASP A 138 1.33 -5.30 -5.59
C ASP A 138 2.35 -5.27 -4.46
N ILE A 139 3.53 -4.75 -4.79
CA ILE A 139 4.52 -4.37 -3.80
C ILE A 139 5.24 -3.11 -4.24
N TYR A 140 5.17 -2.09 -3.38
CA TYR A 140 5.73 -0.78 -3.65
C TYR A 140 6.60 -0.33 -2.49
N ASN A 141 7.70 0.36 -2.80
CA ASN A 141 8.30 1.24 -1.80
C ASN A 141 7.32 2.41 -1.57
N VAL A 142 6.95 2.69 -0.33
CA VAL A 142 5.97 3.75 -0.01
C VAL A 142 6.44 5.11 -0.53
N ASN A 143 7.75 5.36 -0.58
CA ASN A 143 8.28 6.59 -1.15
C ASN A 143 7.88 6.76 -2.62
N ASP A 144 7.77 5.68 -3.39
CA ASP A 144 7.40 5.73 -4.82
C ASP A 144 5.91 6.06 -5.03
N LEU A 145 5.06 5.80 -4.02
CA LEU A 145 3.64 6.10 -4.02
C LEU A 145 3.32 7.56 -3.63
N LEU A 146 4.30 8.30 -3.10
CA LEU A 146 4.15 9.72 -2.80
C LEU A 146 4.19 10.57 -4.08
N SER A 147 3.49 11.70 -4.10
CA SER A 147 3.62 12.66 -5.20
C SER A 147 5.04 13.22 -5.31
N GLU A 148 5.41 13.67 -6.52
CA GLU A 148 6.72 14.29 -6.78
C GLU A 148 6.99 15.47 -5.83
N ILE A 149 5.99 16.34 -5.62
CA ILE A 149 6.10 17.49 -4.73
C ILE A 149 6.42 17.05 -3.29
N THR A 150 5.79 15.97 -2.82
CA THR A 150 6.03 15.43 -1.49
C THR A 150 7.42 14.79 -1.39
N LYS A 151 7.84 14.02 -2.40
CA LYS A 151 9.17 13.40 -2.50
C LYS A 151 10.31 14.42 -2.53
N GLU A 152 10.09 15.60 -3.08
CA GLU A 152 11.07 16.69 -3.10
C GLU A 152 11.21 17.39 -1.74
N LYS A 153 10.16 17.41 -0.93
CA LYS A 153 10.12 18.14 0.35
C LYS A 153 10.51 17.29 1.54
N TYR A 154 10.19 16.00 1.52
CA TYR A 154 10.30 15.14 2.69
C TYR A 154 11.01 13.83 2.39
N SER A 155 11.55 13.23 3.47
CA SER A 155 12.08 11.87 3.50
C SER A 155 11.41 11.10 4.63
N ILE A 156 11.16 9.82 4.41
CA ILE A 156 10.76 8.86 5.45
C ILE A 156 12.03 8.27 6.05
N ILE A 157 12.14 8.28 7.38
CA ILE A 157 13.21 7.65 8.16
C ILE A 157 12.57 6.63 9.11
N LEU A 158 13.24 5.50 9.27
CA LEU A 158 12.81 4.34 10.05
C LEU A 158 13.85 4.03 11.13
#